data_AF-A0A5N5QQT2-F1
#
_entry.id   AF-A0A5N5QQT2-F1
#
_cell.length_a   1.000
_cell.length_b   1.000
_cell.length_c   1.000
_cell.angle_alpha   90.00
_cell.angle_beta   90.00
_cell.angle_gamma   90.00
#
_symmetry.space_group_name_H-M   'P 1'
#
loop_
_entity.id
_entity.type
_entity.pdbx_description
1 polymer ?
#
loop_
_entity_poly.entity_id
_entity_poly.type
_entity_poly.pdbx_seq_one_letter_code
_entity_poly.pdbx_strand_id
1 'polypeptide(L)'
;MTSEKTPQLKGKHAEHAVLAYLKKTNRPYGSSDISANMRNTVSKAAAQKILVALADKQLVTQKTYGKATYFVAPQSPDDDLASHDLDALSGDVDRVTADLKERAVECKRIAAELAKVKATPTDSDLDSALADTTHKIELLQRTLQPLRAGQAPISESDLAQLDADWLRWRTEWARRRKVWKALWDIFADSLSPVEAANLLDDLGIEQDSPEHQDLEKSDLCKPKK
;
A
#
# COMPACT_ATOMS: atom_id res chain seq x y z
N MET A 1 21.49 15.24 -3.80
CA MET A 1 21.18 14.98 -5.22
C MET A 1 22.48 14.75 -5.96
N THR A 2 22.93 13.49 -6.01
CA THR A 2 24.15 13.10 -6.72
C THR A 2 23.87 13.16 -8.22
N SER A 3 24.49 14.11 -8.90
CA SER A 3 24.51 14.20 -10.37
C SER A 3 25.16 12.94 -10.94
N GLU A 4 24.37 11.94 -11.32
CA GLU A 4 24.86 10.84 -12.16
C GLU A 4 25.47 11.44 -13.43
N LYS A 5 26.79 11.32 -13.58
CA LYS A 5 27.49 11.77 -14.78
C LYS A 5 27.12 10.82 -15.91
N THR A 6 26.22 11.27 -16.80
CA THR A 6 25.87 10.54 -18.01
C THR A 6 27.15 10.20 -18.80
N PRO A 7 27.31 8.94 -19.26
CA PRO A 7 28.52 8.55 -19.99
C PRO A 7 28.74 9.42 -21.23
N GLN A 8 29.96 9.93 -21.38
CA GLN A 8 30.32 10.82 -22.48
C GLN A 8 30.49 10.04 -23.78
N LEU A 9 29.71 10.40 -24.80
CA LEU A 9 29.85 9.90 -26.16
C LEU A 9 31.12 10.50 -26.78
N LYS A 10 31.88 9.67 -27.51
CA LYS A 10 33.14 10.06 -28.14
C LYS A 10 33.15 9.70 -29.63
N GLY A 11 33.94 10.44 -30.40
CA GLY A 11 34.20 10.17 -31.81
C GLY A 11 32.94 10.23 -32.68
N LYS A 12 32.87 9.34 -33.68
CA LYS A 12 31.78 9.31 -34.68
C LYS A 12 30.38 9.13 -34.09
N HIS A 13 30.27 8.46 -32.95
CA HIS A 13 28.98 8.27 -32.26
C HIS A 13 28.43 9.60 -31.71
N ALA A 14 29.31 10.45 -31.16
CA ALA A 14 28.93 11.78 -30.69
C ALA A 14 28.52 12.69 -31.87
N GLU A 15 29.25 12.60 -32.99
CA GLU A 15 28.94 13.35 -34.21
C GLU A 15 27.56 12.99 -34.77
N HIS A 16 27.27 11.69 -34.91
CA HIS A 16 25.97 11.22 -35.36
C HIS A 16 24.83 11.63 -34.42
N ALA A 17 25.05 11.54 -33.10
CA ALA A 17 24.04 11.92 -32.11
C ALA A 17 23.72 13.42 -32.16
N VAL A 18 24.74 14.29 -32.32
CA VAL A 18 24.54 15.74 -32.46
C VAL A 18 23.81 16.08 -33.75
N LEU A 19 24.18 15.45 -34.87
CA LEU A 19 23.50 15.65 -36.15
C LEU A 19 22.03 15.20 -36.10
N ALA A 20 21.77 14.01 -35.55
CA ALA A 20 20.42 13.48 -35.39
C ALA A 20 19.57 14.39 -34.49
N TYR A 21 20.14 14.91 -33.41
CA TYR A 21 19.48 15.86 -32.52
C TYR A 21 19.10 17.17 -33.25
N LEU A 22 20.04 17.76 -34.00
CA LEU A 22 19.80 18.97 -34.78
C LEU A 22 18.71 18.77 -35.84
N LYS A 23 18.74 17.66 -36.58
CA LYS A 23 17.70 17.33 -37.57
C LYS A 23 16.33 17.11 -36.94
N LYS A 24 16.27 16.41 -35.81
CA LYS A 24 15.00 16.15 -35.10
C LYS A 24 14.35 17.41 -34.55
N THR A 25 15.16 18.35 -34.05
CA THR A 25 14.65 19.57 -33.41
C THR A 25 14.48 20.71 -34.40
N ASN A 26 15.23 20.71 -35.51
CA ASN A 26 15.25 21.74 -36.56
C ASN A 26 15.27 23.18 -36.03
N ARG A 27 15.97 23.40 -34.90
CA ARG A 27 16.11 24.69 -34.23
C ARG A 27 17.59 25.12 -34.22
N PRO A 28 17.89 26.42 -34.40
CA PRO A 28 19.25 26.92 -34.26
C PRO A 28 19.75 26.84 -32.82
N TYR A 29 20.93 26.26 -32.61
CA TYR A 29 21.56 26.13 -31.29
C TYR A 29 23.03 26.54 -31.31
N GLY A 30 23.51 27.07 -30.18
CA GLY A 30 24.95 27.20 -29.91
C GLY A 30 25.55 25.91 -29.35
N SER A 31 26.88 25.83 -29.31
CA SER A 31 27.59 24.65 -28.76
C SER A 31 27.36 24.42 -27.27
N SER A 32 27.15 25.49 -26.49
CA SER A 32 26.72 25.40 -25.09
C SER A 32 25.35 24.75 -24.96
N ASP A 33 24.42 25.13 -25.82
CA ASP A 33 23.02 24.71 -25.74
C ASP A 33 22.88 23.24 -26.14
N ILE A 34 23.63 22.79 -27.15
CA ILE A 34 23.70 21.38 -27.53
C ILE A 34 24.22 20.52 -26.38
N SER A 35 25.32 20.93 -25.74
CA SER A 35 25.87 20.23 -24.57
C SER A 35 24.84 20.12 -23.44
N ALA A 36 24.13 21.22 -23.15
CA ALA A 36 23.12 21.26 -22.09
C ALA A 36 21.89 20.40 -22.42
N ASN A 37 21.33 20.54 -23.63
CA ASN A 37 20.14 19.82 -24.08
C ASN A 37 20.35 18.31 -24.14
N MET A 38 21.57 17.88 -24.49
CA MET A 38 21.96 16.48 -24.50
C MET A 38 22.43 15.99 -23.12
N ARG A 39 22.16 16.73 -22.04
CA ARG A 39 22.53 16.39 -20.64
C ARG A 39 24.02 16.08 -20.46
N ASN A 40 24.87 16.84 -21.14
CA ASN A 40 26.32 16.70 -21.16
C ASN A 40 26.84 15.31 -21.61
N THR A 41 26.04 14.54 -22.37
CA THR A 41 26.54 13.35 -23.06
C THR A 41 27.62 13.70 -24.09
N VAL A 42 27.62 14.92 -24.61
CA VAL A 42 28.72 15.52 -25.37
C VAL A 42 29.17 16.76 -24.61
N SER A 43 30.46 16.89 -24.32
CA SER A 43 30.99 18.07 -23.62
C SER A 43 30.93 19.32 -24.50
N LYS A 44 30.84 20.52 -23.91
CA LYS A 44 30.83 21.80 -24.66
C LYS A 44 31.97 21.92 -25.68
N ALA A 45 33.19 21.53 -25.29
CA ALA A 45 34.35 21.58 -26.18
C ALA A 45 34.24 20.56 -27.33
N ALA A 46 33.73 19.36 -27.06
CA ALA A 46 33.50 18.34 -28.09
C ALA A 46 32.34 18.77 -29.02
N ALA A 47 31.26 19.32 -28.48
CA ALA A 47 30.12 19.82 -29.25
C ALA A 47 30.55 20.94 -30.22
N GLN A 48 31.36 21.90 -29.77
CA GLN A 48 31.90 22.94 -30.66
C GLN A 48 32.70 22.33 -31.82
N LYS A 49 33.61 21.39 -31.54
CA LYS A 49 34.43 20.75 -32.59
C LYS A 49 33.59 19.95 -33.58
N ILE A 50 32.61 19.20 -33.07
CA ILE A 50 31.69 18.39 -33.86
C ILE A 50 30.83 19.29 -34.76
N LEU A 51 30.27 20.38 -34.22
CA LEU A 51 29.40 21.28 -34.97
C LEU A 51 30.15 22.00 -36.09
N VAL A 52 31.39 22.43 -35.85
CA VAL A 52 32.26 23.01 -36.90
C VAL A 52 32.58 21.95 -37.95
N ALA A 53 32.96 20.73 -37.56
CA ALA A 53 33.23 19.65 -38.52
C ALA A 53 32.00 19.24 -39.35
N LEU A 54 30.80 19.29 -38.75
CA LEU A 54 29.54 19.05 -39.45
C LEU A 54 29.19 20.19 -40.41
N ALA A 55 29.53 21.44 -40.06
CA ALA A 55 29.37 22.59 -40.93
C ALA A 55 30.34 22.55 -42.11
N ASP A 56 31.60 22.15 -41.89
CA ASP A 56 32.59 21.95 -42.95
C ASP A 56 32.15 20.86 -43.96
N LYS A 57 31.46 19.83 -43.47
CA LYS A 57 30.84 18.77 -44.30
C LYS A 57 29.52 19.19 -44.94
N GLN A 58 29.07 20.44 -44.76
CA GLN A 58 27.78 20.96 -45.23
C GLN A 58 26.56 20.19 -44.73
N LEU A 59 26.69 19.42 -43.64
CA LEU A 59 25.58 18.68 -43.03
C LEU A 59 24.76 19.54 -42.07
N VAL A 60 25.29 20.71 -41.70
CA VAL A 60 24.73 21.69 -40.77
C VAL A 60 25.09 23.09 -41.30
N THR A 61 24.17 24.03 -41.24
CA THR A 61 24.43 25.43 -41.58
C THR A 61 24.97 26.17 -40.36
N GLN A 62 26.14 26.79 -40.51
CA GLN A 62 26.76 27.64 -39.48
C GLN A 62 26.51 29.11 -39.79
N LYS A 63 26.07 29.88 -38.79
CA LYS A 63 25.96 31.34 -38.89
C LYS A 63 26.46 32.02 -37.62
N THR A 64 27.33 33.02 -37.81
CA THR A 64 27.93 33.79 -36.71
C THR A 64 27.25 35.14 -36.60
N TYR A 65 26.81 35.49 -35.39
CA TYR A 65 26.23 36.78 -35.04
C TYR A 65 27.06 37.40 -33.92
N GLY A 66 27.89 38.39 -34.26
CA GLY A 66 28.82 39.00 -33.31
C GLY A 66 29.79 37.97 -32.72
N LYS A 67 29.70 37.73 -31.41
CA LYS A 67 30.54 36.77 -30.68
C LYS A 67 29.96 35.35 -30.61
N ALA A 68 28.71 35.14 -31.03
CA ALA A 68 28.01 33.86 -30.93
C ALA A 68 27.89 33.18 -32.29
N THR A 69 28.05 31.85 -32.32
CA THR A 69 27.88 31.02 -33.52
C THR A 69 26.76 30.02 -33.29
N TYR A 70 25.82 29.99 -34.22
CA TYR A 70 24.68 29.10 -34.21
C TYR A 70 24.76 28.10 -35.35
N PHE A 71 24.25 26.91 -35.07
CA PHE A 71 24.24 25.76 -35.95
C PHE A 71 22.80 25.26 -36.09
N VAL A 72 22.36 25.03 -37.32
CA VAL A 72 21.00 24.52 -37.63
C VAL A 72 21.09 23.48 -38.73
N ALA A 73 20.16 22.52 -38.76
CA ALA A 73 20.05 21.61 -39.89
C ALA A 73 19.81 22.42 -41.19
N PRO A 74 20.44 22.05 -42.32
CA PRO A 74 20.21 22.72 -43.58
C PRO A 74 18.75 22.52 -44.00
N GLN A 75 18.11 23.60 -44.44
CA GLN A 75 16.74 23.61 -44.95
C GLN A 75 16.84 23.86 -46.46
N SER A 76 16.30 22.94 -47.27
CA SER A 76 16.30 23.10 -48.73
C SER A 76 15.01 23.80 -49.17
N PRO A 77 15.06 24.74 -50.13
CA PRO A 77 13.86 25.26 -50.80
C PRO A 77 13.11 24.18 -51.58
N ASP A 78 13.80 23.09 -51.97
CA ASP A 78 13.19 21.95 -52.66
C ASP A 78 12.29 21.11 -51.74
N ASP A 79 12.36 21.32 -50.41
CA ASP A 79 11.49 20.68 -49.42
C ASP A 79 10.17 21.47 -49.21
N ASP A 80 9.97 22.59 -49.93
CA ASP A 80 8.76 23.38 -49.83
C ASP A 80 7.57 22.63 -50.45
N LEU A 81 6.53 22.43 -49.65
CA LEU A 81 5.29 21.81 -50.11
C LEU A 81 4.46 22.79 -50.94
N ALA A 82 3.76 22.29 -51.96
CA ALA A 82 2.80 23.07 -52.71
C ALA A 82 1.63 23.50 -51.81
N SER A 83 1.02 24.67 -52.10
CA SER A 83 -0.08 25.23 -51.30
C SER A 83 -1.24 24.24 -51.08
N HIS A 84 -1.59 23.47 -52.11
CA HIS A 84 -2.65 22.47 -52.03
C HIS A 84 -2.33 21.35 -51.02
N ASP A 85 -1.08 20.92 -50.95
CA ASP A 85 -0.67 19.85 -50.03
C ASP A 85 -0.61 20.36 -48.58
N LEU A 86 -0.29 21.64 -48.38
CA LEU A 86 -0.39 22.31 -47.08
C LEU A 86 -1.84 22.40 -46.60
N ASP A 87 -2.77 22.77 -47.49
CA ASP A 87 -4.20 22.85 -47.17
C ASP A 87 -4.76 21.47 -46.80
N ALA A 88 -4.39 20.43 -47.56
CA ALA A 88 -4.77 19.05 -47.26
C ALA A 88 -4.24 18.59 -45.89
N LEU A 89 -2.96 18.87 -45.59
CA LEU A 89 -2.35 18.51 -44.32
C LEU A 89 -2.97 19.28 -43.14
N SER A 90 -3.32 20.56 -43.34
CA SER A 90 -4.06 21.35 -42.34
C SER A 90 -5.43 20.74 -42.06
N GLY A 91 -6.16 20.32 -43.08
CA GLY A 91 -7.44 19.63 -42.92
C GLY A 91 -7.31 18.31 -42.18
N ASP A 92 -6.25 17.54 -42.44
CA ASP A 92 -5.96 16.32 -41.69
C ASP A 92 -5.63 16.59 -40.22
N VAL A 93 -4.87 17.66 -39.92
CA VAL A 93 -4.58 18.10 -38.54
C VAL A 93 -5.87 18.47 -37.82
N ASP A 94 -6.76 19.23 -38.46
CA ASP A 94 -8.03 19.62 -37.88
C ASP A 94 -8.92 18.41 -37.59
N ARG A 95 -9.01 17.46 -38.53
CA ARG A 95 -9.74 16.20 -38.36
C ARG A 95 -9.19 15.38 -37.20
N VAL A 96 -7.89 15.12 -37.18
CA VAL A 96 -7.25 14.33 -36.11
C VAL A 96 -7.38 15.02 -34.75
N THR A 97 -7.34 16.35 -34.71
CA THR A 97 -7.52 17.11 -33.47
C THR A 97 -8.96 17.03 -32.96
N ALA A 98 -9.95 17.07 -33.86
CA ALA A 98 -11.35 16.87 -33.52
C ALA A 98 -11.61 15.45 -32.97
N ASP A 99 -11.10 14.43 -33.65
CA ASP A 99 -11.20 13.03 -33.23
C ASP A 99 -10.54 12.82 -31.86
N LEU A 100 -9.35 13.38 -31.65
CA LEU A 100 -8.64 13.29 -30.36
C LEU A 100 -9.47 13.91 -29.23
N LYS A 101 -10.12 15.05 -29.49
CA LYS A 101 -10.97 15.72 -28.50
C LYS A 101 -12.20 14.87 -28.15
N GLU A 102 -12.85 14.27 -29.15
CA GLU A 102 -13.99 13.37 -28.93
C GLU A 102 -13.58 12.15 -28.10
N ARG A 103 -12.49 11.48 -28.49
CA ARG A 103 -11.98 10.31 -27.77
C ARG A 103 -11.52 10.64 -26.35
N ALA A 104 -10.96 11.82 -26.12
CA ALA A 104 -10.59 12.27 -24.78
C ALA A 104 -11.82 12.45 -23.87
N VAL A 105 -12.93 12.96 -24.41
CA VAL A 105 -14.20 13.07 -23.67
C VAL A 105 -14.74 11.68 -23.34
N GLU A 106 -14.74 10.77 -24.31
CA GLU A 106 -15.24 9.40 -24.12
C GLU A 106 -14.40 8.62 -23.08
N CYS A 107 -13.07 8.73 -23.13
CA CYS A 107 -12.19 8.15 -22.13
C CYS A 107 -12.51 8.67 -20.71
N LYS A 108 -12.79 9.97 -20.56
CA LYS A 108 -13.19 10.54 -19.26
C LYS A 108 -14.53 9.98 -18.78
N ARG A 109 -15.50 9.83 -19.68
CA ARG A 109 -16.82 9.26 -19.37
C ARG A 109 -16.69 7.82 -18.89
N ILE A 110 -15.99 6.97 -19.65
CA ILE A 110 -15.77 5.55 -19.30
C ILE A 110 -14.96 5.44 -17.99
N ALA A 111 -13.94 6.28 -17.79
CA ALA A 111 -13.17 6.26 -16.55
C ALA A 111 -14.03 6.59 -15.31
N ALA A 112 -14.97 7.53 -15.44
CA ALA A 112 -15.91 7.88 -14.37
C ALA A 112 -16.90 6.72 -14.09
N GLU A 113 -17.43 6.07 -15.13
CA GLU A 113 -18.28 4.88 -14.97
C GLU A 113 -17.53 3.73 -14.31
N LEU A 114 -16.30 3.47 -14.74
CA LEU A 114 -15.45 2.44 -14.14
C LEU A 114 -15.16 2.74 -12.67
N ALA A 115 -14.88 4.00 -12.32
CA ALA A 115 -14.69 4.40 -10.93
C ALA A 115 -15.94 4.16 -10.08
N LYS A 116 -17.13 4.44 -10.62
CA LYS A 116 -18.41 4.17 -9.96
C LYS A 116 -18.61 2.67 -9.72
N VAL A 117 -18.37 1.84 -10.73
CA VAL A 117 -18.50 0.37 -10.62
C VAL A 117 -17.46 -0.24 -9.69
N LYS A 118 -16.24 0.30 -9.65
CA LYS A 118 -15.21 -0.15 -8.70
C LYS A 118 -15.48 0.28 -7.26
N ALA A 119 -16.22 1.36 -7.06
CA ALA A 119 -16.62 1.83 -5.73
C ALA A 119 -17.82 1.05 -5.17
N THR A 120 -18.59 0.37 -6.02
CA THR A 120 -19.65 -0.52 -5.54
C THR A 120 -19.05 -1.85 -5.06
N PRO A 121 -19.45 -2.34 -3.87
CA PRO A 121 -19.02 -3.63 -3.36
C PRO A 121 -19.43 -4.74 -4.32
N THR A 122 -18.66 -5.84 -4.33
CA THR A 122 -19.02 -7.01 -5.13
C THR A 122 -20.21 -7.74 -4.51
N ASP A 123 -20.92 -8.56 -5.28
CA ASP A 123 -22.04 -9.36 -4.79
C ASP A 123 -21.60 -10.25 -3.61
N SER A 124 -20.39 -10.82 -3.67
CA SER A 124 -19.82 -11.60 -2.56
C SER A 124 -19.58 -10.76 -1.29
N ASP A 125 -19.15 -9.50 -1.44
CA ASP A 125 -18.96 -8.60 -0.30
C ASP A 125 -20.32 -8.22 0.32
N LEU A 126 -21.33 -8.01 -0.52
CA LEU A 126 -22.71 -7.74 -0.09
C LEU A 126 -23.31 -8.93 0.66
N ASP A 127 -23.13 -10.16 0.16
CA ASP A 127 -23.59 -11.38 0.82
C ASP A 127 -22.96 -11.55 2.20
N SER A 128 -21.64 -11.33 2.30
CA SER A 128 -20.92 -11.35 3.57
C SER A 128 -21.44 -10.28 4.53
N ALA A 129 -21.61 -9.04 4.06
CA ALA A 129 -22.13 -7.94 4.87
C ALA A 129 -23.58 -8.19 5.34
N LEU A 130 -24.41 -8.82 4.50
CA LEU A 130 -25.76 -9.23 4.85
C LEU A 130 -25.75 -10.32 5.92
N ALA A 131 -24.92 -11.35 5.78
CA ALA A 131 -24.77 -12.41 6.77
C ALA A 131 -24.34 -11.84 8.13
N ASP A 132 -23.30 -10.99 8.13
CA ASP A 132 -22.80 -10.32 9.35
C ASP A 132 -23.87 -9.44 10.01
N THR A 133 -24.59 -8.67 9.22
CA THR A 133 -25.63 -7.77 9.73
C THR A 133 -26.82 -8.57 10.28
N THR A 134 -27.21 -9.65 9.60
CA THR A 134 -28.28 -10.55 10.06
C THR A 134 -27.91 -11.20 11.37
N HIS A 135 -26.69 -11.73 11.49
CA HIS A 135 -26.19 -12.32 12.74
C HIS A 135 -26.15 -11.27 13.89
N LYS A 136 -25.74 -10.03 13.60
CA LYS A 136 -25.79 -8.94 14.60
C LYS A 136 -27.22 -8.63 15.05
N ILE A 137 -28.17 -8.61 14.11
CA ILE A 137 -29.59 -8.39 14.42
C ILE A 137 -30.10 -9.52 15.32
N GLU A 138 -29.83 -10.78 14.98
CA GLU A 138 -30.23 -11.94 15.79
C GLU A 138 -29.63 -11.86 17.21
N LEU A 139 -28.34 -11.55 17.33
CA LEU A 139 -27.68 -11.40 18.62
C LEU A 139 -28.32 -10.29 19.46
N LEU A 140 -28.53 -9.11 18.88
CA LEU A 140 -29.16 -7.97 19.56
C LEU A 140 -30.61 -8.27 19.95
N GLN A 141 -31.36 -8.98 19.11
CA GLN A 141 -32.71 -9.41 19.45
C GLN A 141 -32.70 -10.38 20.63
N ARG A 142 -31.77 -11.35 20.64
CA ARG A 142 -31.61 -12.29 21.74
C ARG A 142 -31.23 -11.61 23.05
N THR A 143 -30.36 -10.61 23.03
CA THR A 143 -29.99 -9.86 24.25
C THR A 143 -31.08 -8.91 24.73
N LEU A 144 -31.89 -8.36 23.81
CA LEU A 144 -33.02 -7.49 24.15
C LEU A 144 -34.24 -8.27 24.65
N GLN A 145 -34.43 -9.52 24.25
CA GLN A 145 -35.62 -10.31 24.60
C GLN A 145 -35.87 -10.39 26.12
N PRO A 146 -34.88 -10.69 26.98
CA PRO A 146 -35.10 -10.75 28.44
C PRO A 146 -35.41 -9.37 29.04
N LEU A 147 -34.77 -8.31 28.54
CA LEU A 147 -35.05 -6.92 28.95
C LEU A 147 -36.48 -6.50 28.60
N ARG A 148 -36.97 -6.91 27.42
CA ARG A 148 -38.36 -6.67 26.99
C ARG A 148 -39.38 -7.52 27.74
N ALA A 149 -38.99 -8.71 28.20
CA ALA A 149 -39.82 -9.59 29.02
C ALA A 149 -39.93 -9.12 30.49
N GLY A 150 -39.34 -7.96 30.84
CA GLY A 150 -39.44 -7.38 32.17
C GLY A 150 -38.45 -7.96 33.18
N GLN A 151 -37.42 -8.69 32.72
CA GLN A 151 -36.34 -9.10 33.60
C GLN A 151 -35.56 -7.86 34.05
N ALA A 152 -35.53 -7.60 35.36
CA ALA A 152 -34.81 -6.47 35.91
C ALA A 152 -33.31 -6.61 35.61
N PRO A 153 -32.65 -5.57 35.06
CA PRO A 153 -31.20 -5.59 34.92
C PRO A 153 -30.57 -5.71 36.32
N ILE A 154 -29.53 -6.53 36.44
CA ILE A 154 -28.72 -6.60 37.66
C ILE A 154 -28.17 -5.19 37.92
N SER A 155 -28.35 -4.67 39.13
CA SER A 155 -27.87 -3.32 39.44
C SER A 155 -26.34 -3.28 39.42
N GLU A 156 -25.75 -2.12 39.17
CA GLU A 156 -24.29 -1.95 39.25
C GLU A 156 -23.74 -2.34 40.63
N SER A 157 -24.53 -2.12 41.68
CA SER A 157 -24.19 -2.53 43.06
C SER A 157 -24.15 -4.04 43.23
N ASP A 158 -25.14 -4.76 42.67
CA ASP A 158 -25.21 -6.22 42.77
C ASP A 158 -24.09 -6.89 41.97
N LEU A 159 -23.75 -6.34 40.79
CA LEU A 159 -22.59 -6.79 40.01
C LEU A 159 -21.27 -6.57 40.77
N ALA A 160 -21.08 -5.39 41.37
CA ALA A 160 -19.89 -5.10 42.15
C ALA A 160 -19.76 -6.02 43.37
N GLN A 161 -20.87 -6.35 44.03
CA GLN A 161 -20.89 -7.29 45.14
C GLN A 161 -20.56 -8.72 44.67
N LEU A 162 -21.09 -9.15 43.53
CA LEU A 162 -20.78 -10.46 42.94
C LEU A 162 -19.30 -10.60 42.59
N ASP A 163 -18.69 -9.56 42.00
CA ASP A 163 -17.26 -9.53 41.70
C ASP A 163 -16.41 -9.58 42.98
N ALA A 164 -16.82 -8.84 44.03
CA ALA A 164 -16.15 -8.86 45.33
C ALA A 164 -16.24 -10.22 46.00
N ASP A 165 -17.41 -10.86 45.96
CA ASP A 165 -17.64 -12.20 46.51
C ASP A 165 -16.87 -13.26 45.73
N TRP A 166 -16.84 -13.18 44.39
CA TRP A 166 -16.02 -14.05 43.55
C TRP A 166 -14.55 -13.99 43.96
N LEU A 167 -13.99 -12.78 44.09
CA LEU A 167 -12.59 -12.60 44.47
C LEU A 167 -12.31 -13.14 45.88
N ARG A 168 -13.21 -12.87 46.83
CA ARG A 168 -13.11 -13.33 48.22
C ARG A 168 -13.11 -14.85 48.29
N TRP A 169 -14.13 -15.50 47.74
CA TRP A 169 -14.31 -16.95 47.86
C TRP A 169 -13.27 -17.72 47.07
N ARG A 170 -12.85 -17.21 45.92
CA ARG A 170 -11.73 -17.80 45.18
C ARG A 170 -10.43 -17.74 45.97
N THR A 171 -10.12 -16.59 46.58
CA THR A 171 -8.91 -16.43 47.39
C THR A 171 -8.92 -17.39 48.58
N GLU A 172 -10.07 -17.53 49.24
CA GLU A 172 -10.26 -18.46 50.35
C GLU A 172 -10.13 -19.93 49.89
N TRP A 173 -10.75 -20.33 48.78
CA TRP A 173 -10.61 -21.67 48.22
C TRP A 173 -9.15 -22.01 47.93
N ALA A 174 -8.44 -21.16 47.18
CA ALA A 174 -7.03 -21.37 46.85
C ALA A 174 -6.15 -21.45 48.11
N ARG A 175 -6.37 -20.56 49.09
CA ARG A 175 -5.64 -20.56 50.36
C ARG A 175 -5.89 -21.85 51.15
N ARG A 176 -7.15 -22.24 51.35
CA ARG A 176 -7.52 -23.43 52.14
C ARG A 176 -7.02 -24.70 51.48
N ARG A 177 -7.16 -24.81 50.16
CA ARG A 177 -6.60 -25.92 49.37
C ARG A 177 -5.09 -26.05 49.54
N LYS A 178 -4.36 -24.92 49.52
CA LYS A 178 -2.90 -24.92 49.74
C LYS A 178 -2.54 -25.40 51.14
N VAL A 179 -3.26 -24.95 52.17
CA VAL A 179 -3.04 -25.38 53.56
C VAL A 179 -3.31 -26.88 53.72
N TRP A 180 -4.43 -27.35 53.17
CA TRP A 180 -4.79 -28.76 53.22
C TRP A 180 -3.77 -29.63 52.47
N LYS A 181 -3.36 -29.26 51.26
CA LYS A 181 -2.33 -30.00 50.51
C LYS A 181 -1.01 -30.07 51.27
N ALA A 182 -0.55 -28.95 51.83
CA ALA A 182 0.69 -28.94 52.62
C ALA A 182 0.60 -29.86 53.85
N LEU A 183 -0.55 -29.92 54.51
CA LEU A 183 -0.79 -30.85 55.63
C LEU A 183 -0.84 -32.30 55.15
N TRP A 184 -1.56 -32.56 54.06
CA TRP A 184 -1.72 -33.88 53.49
C TRP A 184 -0.39 -34.46 53.01
N ASP A 185 0.44 -33.65 52.35
CA ASP A 185 1.76 -34.04 51.86
C ASP A 185 2.67 -34.53 53.00
N ILE A 186 2.59 -33.92 54.20
CA ILE A 186 3.34 -34.37 55.38
C ILE A 186 2.90 -35.77 55.83
N PHE A 187 1.60 -36.06 55.80
CA PHE A 187 1.10 -37.39 56.17
C PHE A 187 1.40 -38.43 55.09
N ALA A 188 1.21 -38.06 53.83
CA ALA A 188 1.43 -38.92 52.67
C ALA A 188 2.91 -39.27 52.46
N ASP A 189 3.86 -38.46 52.92
CA ASP A 189 5.31 -38.73 52.81
C ASP A 189 5.73 -40.05 53.48
N SER A 190 4.95 -40.50 54.46
CA SER A 190 5.16 -41.77 55.17
C SER A 190 4.44 -42.99 54.56
N LEU A 191 3.66 -42.79 53.50
CA LEU A 191 2.77 -43.78 52.89
C LEU A 191 3.12 -44.02 51.43
N SER A 192 2.84 -45.23 50.92
CA SER A 192 2.87 -45.46 49.47
C SER A 192 1.67 -44.76 48.79
N PRO A 193 1.75 -44.47 47.46
CA PRO A 193 0.67 -43.80 46.75
C PRO A 193 -0.70 -44.50 46.82
N VAL A 194 -0.69 -45.84 46.91
CA VAL A 194 -1.92 -46.65 47.02
C VAL A 194 -2.51 -46.54 48.42
N GLU A 195 -1.68 -46.57 49.47
CA GLU A 195 -2.13 -46.41 50.85
C GLU A 195 -2.65 -45.00 51.11
N ALA A 196 -2.00 -43.97 50.55
CA ALA A 196 -2.48 -42.59 50.63
C ALA A 196 -3.83 -42.40 49.93
N ALA A 197 -4.05 -43.04 48.77
CA ALA A 197 -5.32 -42.98 48.06
C ALA A 197 -6.45 -43.68 48.83
N ASN A 198 -6.19 -44.86 49.38
CA ASN A 198 -7.17 -45.58 50.21
C ASN A 198 -7.51 -44.79 51.49
N LEU A 199 -6.52 -44.13 52.10
CA LEU A 199 -6.75 -43.32 53.30
C LEU A 199 -7.63 -42.10 53.02
N LEU A 200 -7.53 -41.47 51.85
CA LEU A 200 -8.45 -40.39 51.47
C LEU A 200 -9.89 -40.89 51.39
N ASP A 201 -10.11 -42.06 50.81
CA ASP A 201 -11.43 -42.68 50.66
C ASP A 201 -12.00 -43.08 52.03
N ASP A 202 -11.19 -43.73 52.88
CA ASP A 202 -11.56 -44.10 54.25
C ASP A 202 -11.93 -42.88 55.12
N LEU A 203 -11.24 -41.76 54.92
CA LEU A 203 -11.53 -40.49 55.61
C LEU A 203 -12.66 -39.68 54.95
N GLY A 204 -13.16 -40.11 53.79
CA GLY A 204 -14.20 -39.41 53.02
C GLY A 204 -13.74 -38.03 52.51
N ILE A 205 -12.45 -37.86 52.21
CA ILE A 205 -11.90 -36.59 51.72
C ILE A 205 -11.93 -36.56 50.20
N GLU A 206 -12.84 -35.76 49.65
CA GLU A 206 -12.93 -35.52 48.21
C GLU A 206 -11.98 -34.39 47.77
N GLN A 207 -11.24 -34.64 46.69
CA GLN A 207 -10.39 -33.63 46.06
C GLN A 207 -11.16 -32.83 45.00
N ASP A 208 -10.60 -31.69 44.59
CA ASP A 208 -11.15 -30.86 43.52
C ASP A 208 -11.45 -31.68 42.25
N SER A 209 -12.72 -31.68 41.85
CA SER A 209 -13.19 -32.35 40.64
C SER A 209 -12.62 -31.71 39.36
N PRO A 210 -12.74 -32.37 38.18
CA PRO A 210 -12.31 -31.80 36.89
C PRO A 210 -12.93 -30.43 36.60
N GLU A 211 -14.18 -30.20 37.01
CA GLU A 211 -14.87 -28.92 36.83
C GLU A 211 -14.16 -27.77 37.56
N HIS A 212 -13.64 -28.02 38.76
CA HIS A 212 -12.86 -27.05 39.51
C HIS A 212 -11.54 -26.71 38.80
N GLN A 213 -10.91 -27.71 38.17
CA GLN A 213 -9.67 -27.52 37.41
C GLN A 213 -9.90 -26.72 36.14
N ASP A 214 -11.02 -26.94 35.47
CA ASP A 214 -11.39 -26.18 34.26
C ASP A 214 -11.79 -24.75 34.59
N LEU A 215 -12.49 -24.54 35.71
CA LEU A 215 -12.77 -23.20 36.23
C LEU A 215 -11.48 -22.42 36.52
N GLU A 216 -10.45 -23.06 37.07
CA GLU A 216 -9.15 -22.43 37.34
C GLU A 216 -8.38 -22.05 36.05
N LYS A 217 -8.56 -22.81 34.96
CA LYS A 217 -7.99 -22.52 33.64
C LYS A 217 -8.76 -21.48 32.84
N SER A 218 -10.01 -21.20 33.24
CA SER A 218 -10.88 -20.26 32.56
C SER A 218 -10.41 -18.81 32.67
N ASP A 219 -10.94 -17.94 31.81
CA ASP A 219 -10.61 -16.51 31.82
C ASP A 219 -11.15 -15.78 33.07
N LEU A 220 -12.11 -16.38 33.80
CA LEU A 220 -12.56 -15.88 35.11
C LEU A 220 -11.46 -15.94 36.16
N CYS A 221 -10.46 -16.81 35.94
CA CYS A 221 -9.37 -17.05 36.86
C CYS A 221 -8.04 -16.39 36.43
N LYS A 222 -7.92 -15.93 35.19
CA LYS A 222 -6.70 -15.27 34.69
C LYS A 222 -6.65 -13.81 35.18
N PRO A 223 -5.46 -13.28 35.51
CA PRO A 223 -5.33 -11.84 35.77
C PRO A 223 -5.76 -11.07 34.51
N LYS A 224 -6.75 -10.18 34.66
CA LYS A 224 -7.09 -9.22 33.59
C LYS A 224 -5.82 -8.40 33.31
N LYS A 225 -5.33 -8.46 32.06
CA LYS A 225 -4.21 -7.63 31.59
C LYS A 225 -4.58 -6.16 31.60
#